data_AF-A0A4W4GUX0-F1
#
_entry.id   AF-A0A4W4GUX0-F1
#
_cell.length_a   1.000
_cell.length_b   1.000
_cell.length_c   1.000
_cell.angle_alpha   90.00
_cell.angle_beta   90.00
_cell.angle_gamma   90.00
#
_symmetry.space_group_name_H-M   'P 1'
#
loop_
_entity.id
_entity.type
_entity.pdbx_description
1 polymer ?
#
loop_
_entity_poly.entity_id
_entity_poly.type
_entity_poly.pdbx_seq_one_letter_code
_entity_poly.pdbx_strand_id
1 'polypeptide(L)'
;MVWTEEFTMSRTDEVHRITENVYKTIMEQFNPCLRNFVAMGKNYEKALSTVTFAAKGYFDALVRMGELASESQGSKDLGDVLFQMAEVHRQIQVQLEEMLKSFHNDLLSELEKKVELDARYLTAALKKYQIEHKSKGESLEKCQGELKKLRRKSQASKNPSKYNDKEMQYVETIGNKQGELDTFIVEGYKTALSEERRRYCFLVDRQCAVAKNSSAYHGKGKDLLTQKIPVWQQACSDPNKLPERALLLVQQMNSGSNPLVSSPLHSSKGNLVISDPIPGAQPLPVPPELAAFMGGGLGHQARLMGPDGMSLVNGTTGLQGEDYWGEGAVSQGRPASPQPQSQPQPQRQVSEVYSNTLPVRRPQPAKNKTSVGETRTLPRSSSMAAGLEKNGRSRVQAIFSHAAGDNSTLLSFTEGDIITLLVPEARDGWHYGENEKNKMRGWFPFSYTRVLPDSDSDKLRVNLHHGKSSSTGNLLERDDASLPVPDYGLTARLLAQSLTQNRPRPYSMAGFTQVHTRTG
;
A
#
# COMPACT_ATOMS: atom_id res chain seq x y z
N MET A 1 36.68 22.19 -42.89
CA MET A 1 35.49 21.42 -42.48
C MET A 1 35.99 20.33 -41.56
N VAL A 2 35.74 20.46 -40.25
CA VAL A 2 36.17 19.46 -39.27
C VAL A 2 35.14 18.34 -39.32
N TRP A 3 35.57 17.14 -39.70
CA TRP A 3 34.74 15.95 -39.58
C TRP A 3 34.66 15.60 -38.10
N THR A 4 33.51 15.87 -37.49
CA THR A 4 33.13 15.26 -36.22
C THR A 4 32.92 13.78 -36.48
N GLU A 5 33.91 12.96 -36.13
CA GLU A 5 33.69 11.52 -35.98
C GLU A 5 32.60 11.34 -34.92
N GLU A 6 31.40 10.92 -35.34
CA GLU A 6 30.40 10.41 -34.41
C GLU A 6 31.00 9.20 -33.72
N PHE A 7 31.35 9.37 -32.45
CA PHE A 7 31.94 8.33 -31.62
C PHE A 7 30.86 7.31 -31.27
N THR A 8 30.53 6.44 -32.23
CA THR A 8 29.63 5.30 -32.03
C THR A 8 30.25 4.42 -30.96
N MET A 9 29.73 4.49 -29.73
CA MET A 9 30.20 3.71 -28.60
C MET A 9 30.30 2.23 -28.99
N SER A 10 31.38 1.56 -28.60
CA SER A 10 31.45 0.11 -28.78
C SER A 10 30.33 -0.53 -27.98
N ARG A 11 29.78 -1.64 -28.48
CA ARG A 11 28.82 -2.47 -27.74
C ARG A 11 29.36 -2.88 -26.36
N THR A 12 30.68 -3.05 -26.26
CA THR A 12 31.40 -3.29 -25.01
C THR A 12 31.29 -2.11 -24.04
N ASP A 13 31.48 -0.87 -24.51
CA ASP A 13 31.38 0.35 -23.69
C ASP A 13 29.94 0.59 -23.22
N GLU A 14 28.96 0.28 -24.07
CA GLU A 14 27.54 0.34 -23.72
C GLU A 14 27.21 -0.62 -22.57
N VAL A 15 27.63 -1.89 -22.66
CA VAL A 15 27.41 -2.88 -21.60
C VAL A 15 28.15 -2.49 -20.31
N HIS A 16 29.38 -1.95 -20.42
CA HIS A 16 30.09 -1.41 -19.26
C HIS A 16 29.30 -0.30 -18.56
N ARG A 17 28.79 0.68 -19.33
CA ARG A 17 27.98 1.80 -18.81
C ARG A 17 26.68 1.30 -18.17
N ILE A 18 25.98 0.35 -18.80
CA ILE A 18 24.75 -0.23 -18.22
C ILE A 18 25.08 -0.94 -16.89
N THR A 19 26.20 -1.66 -16.82
CA THR A 19 26.65 -2.34 -15.59
C THR A 19 26.85 -1.36 -14.44
N GLU A 20 27.54 -0.22 -14.67
CA GLU A 20 27.65 0.82 -13.65
C GLU A 20 26.29 1.41 -13.26
N ASN A 21 25.42 1.66 -14.24
CA ASN A 21 24.12 2.26 -14.00
C ASN A 21 23.22 1.36 -13.14
N VAL A 22 23.26 0.03 -13.30
CA VAL A 22 22.53 -0.89 -12.42
C VAL A 22 22.96 -0.72 -10.96
N TYR A 23 24.28 -0.68 -10.67
CA TYR A 23 24.75 -0.42 -9.30
C TYR A 23 24.29 0.94 -8.77
N LYS A 24 24.36 2.01 -9.58
CA LYS A 24 23.90 3.36 -9.22
C LYS A 24 22.40 3.36 -8.93
N THR A 25 21.56 2.83 -9.81
CA THR A 25 20.10 2.70 -9.63
C THR A 25 19.74 1.95 -8.35
N ILE A 26 20.46 0.88 -7.99
CA ILE A 26 20.19 0.18 -6.73
C ILE A 26 20.51 1.08 -5.52
N MET A 27 21.67 1.76 -5.52
CA MET A 27 22.09 2.61 -4.40
C MET A 27 21.30 3.91 -4.26
N GLU A 28 20.93 4.54 -5.38
CA GLU A 28 20.34 5.88 -5.45
C GLU A 28 18.80 5.86 -5.51
N GLN A 29 18.20 4.76 -5.98
CA GLN A 29 16.74 4.65 -6.13
C GLN A 29 16.16 3.51 -5.29
N PHE A 30 16.61 2.27 -5.49
CA PHE A 30 16.05 1.11 -4.79
C PHE A 30 16.23 1.19 -3.27
N ASN A 31 17.46 1.44 -2.79
CA ASN A 31 17.74 1.46 -1.35
C ASN A 31 17.04 2.62 -0.60
N PRO A 32 16.99 3.87 -1.11
CA PRO A 32 16.17 4.93 -0.51
C PRO A 32 14.67 4.61 -0.55
N CYS A 33 14.15 4.08 -1.66
CA CYS A 33 12.76 3.64 -1.76
C CYS A 33 12.43 2.54 -0.75
N LEU A 34 13.32 1.56 -0.58
CA LEU A 34 13.17 0.47 0.40
C LEU A 34 13.21 0.98 1.85
N ARG A 35 14.07 1.95 2.17
CA ARG A 35 14.07 2.60 3.50
C ARG A 35 12.75 3.33 3.78
N ASN A 36 12.21 4.05 2.79
CA ASN A 36 10.89 4.67 2.90
C ASN A 36 9.78 3.62 3.07
N PHE A 37 9.83 2.52 2.31
CA PHE A 37 8.90 1.41 2.43
C PHE A 37 8.92 0.79 3.84
N VAL A 38 10.10 0.55 4.43
CA VAL A 38 10.24 0.08 5.82
C VAL A 38 9.67 1.10 6.81
N ALA A 39 9.89 2.40 6.61
CA ALA A 39 9.30 3.44 7.45
C ALA A 39 7.76 3.46 7.40
N MET A 40 7.17 3.31 6.21
CA MET A 40 5.71 3.17 6.06
C MET A 40 5.21 1.88 6.69
N GLY A 41 5.97 0.78 6.60
CA GLY A 41 5.68 -0.48 7.29
C GLY A 41 5.62 -0.32 8.81
N LYS A 42 6.59 0.38 9.41
CA LYS A 42 6.58 0.70 10.86
C LYS A 42 5.38 1.57 11.28
N ASN A 43 4.95 2.50 10.42
CA ASN A 43 3.72 3.27 10.66
C ASN A 43 2.47 2.38 10.63
N TYR A 44 2.41 1.43 9.69
CA TYR A 44 1.31 0.47 9.57
C TYR A 44 1.26 -0.50 10.78
N GLU A 45 2.41 -1.04 11.19
CA GLU A 45 2.55 -1.85 12.40
C GLU A 45 2.02 -1.12 13.65
N LYS A 46 2.40 0.15 13.82
CA LYS A 46 1.94 0.98 14.94
C LYS A 46 0.42 1.16 14.93
N ALA A 47 -0.17 1.41 13.76
CA ALA A 47 -1.62 1.55 13.63
C ALA A 47 -2.36 0.25 14.00
N LEU A 48 -1.90 -0.91 13.48
CA LEU A 48 -2.46 -2.22 13.83
C LEU A 48 -2.30 -2.57 15.31
N SER A 49 -1.21 -2.14 15.95
CA SER A 49 -1.00 -2.29 17.39
C SER A 49 -2.00 -1.47 18.20
N THR A 50 -2.34 -0.26 17.75
CA THR A 50 -3.41 0.56 18.37
C THR A 50 -4.79 -0.08 18.20
N VAL A 51 -5.09 -0.65 17.02
CA VAL A 51 -6.34 -1.42 16.80
C VAL A 51 -6.43 -2.60 17.76
N THR A 52 -5.35 -3.37 17.90
CA THR A 52 -5.26 -4.51 18.83
C THR A 52 -5.55 -4.10 20.28
N PHE A 53 -5.00 -2.98 20.74
CA PHE A 53 -5.26 -2.44 22.08
C PHE A 53 -6.74 -2.02 22.26
N ALA A 54 -7.31 -1.30 21.28
CA ALA A 54 -8.71 -0.86 21.34
C ALA A 54 -9.69 -2.05 21.30
N ALA A 55 -9.39 -3.06 20.49
CA ALA A 55 -10.19 -4.28 20.35
C ALA A 55 -10.35 -5.00 21.69
N LYS A 56 -9.27 -5.12 22.49
CA LYS A 56 -9.35 -5.68 23.85
C LYS A 56 -10.38 -4.97 24.72
N GLY A 57 -10.38 -3.63 24.73
CA GLY A 57 -11.33 -2.84 25.52
C GLY A 57 -12.79 -3.05 25.10
N TYR A 58 -13.03 -3.21 23.79
CA TYR A 58 -14.35 -3.56 23.26
C TYR A 58 -14.80 -4.97 23.67
N PHE A 59 -13.91 -5.99 23.59
CA PHE A 59 -14.25 -7.36 24.00
C PHE A 59 -14.51 -7.46 25.51
N ASP A 60 -13.70 -6.78 26.34
CA ASP A 60 -13.91 -6.74 27.79
C ASP A 60 -15.25 -6.05 28.15
N ALA A 61 -15.69 -5.05 27.38
CA ALA A 61 -17.02 -4.45 27.53
C ALA A 61 -18.17 -5.37 27.07
N LEU A 62 -17.95 -6.17 26.02
CA LEU A 62 -18.91 -7.17 25.54
C LEU A 62 -19.11 -8.30 26.57
N VAL A 63 -18.04 -8.76 27.22
CA VAL A 63 -18.11 -9.73 28.33
C VAL A 63 -18.96 -9.17 29.48
N ARG A 64 -18.80 -7.89 29.86
CA ARG A 64 -19.64 -7.27 30.90
C ARG A 64 -21.14 -7.29 30.56
N MET A 65 -21.49 -7.13 29.29
CA MET A 65 -22.89 -7.26 28.86
C MET A 65 -23.39 -8.72 28.99
N GLY A 66 -22.51 -9.69 28.75
CA GLY A 66 -22.78 -11.11 28.98
C GLY A 66 -23.00 -11.45 30.47
N GLU A 67 -22.24 -10.85 31.37
CA GLU A 67 -22.43 -10.98 32.83
C GLU A 67 -23.82 -10.50 33.25
N LEU A 68 -24.21 -9.28 32.86
CA LEU A 68 -25.53 -8.70 33.15
C LEU A 68 -26.69 -9.54 32.57
N ALA A 69 -26.52 -10.08 31.35
CA ALA A 69 -27.51 -10.97 30.75
C ALA A 69 -27.63 -12.32 31.49
N SER A 70 -26.51 -12.90 31.94
CA SER A 70 -26.45 -14.16 32.69
C SER A 70 -27.11 -14.07 34.07
N GLU A 71 -27.03 -12.90 34.71
CA GLU A 71 -27.70 -12.61 35.99
C GLU A 71 -29.18 -12.25 35.83
N SER A 72 -29.62 -11.87 34.62
CA SER A 72 -31.00 -11.47 34.34
C SER A 72 -32.02 -12.60 34.57
N GLN A 73 -33.29 -12.24 34.80
CA GLN A 73 -34.36 -13.23 34.91
C GLN A 73 -34.81 -13.79 33.56
N GLY A 74 -34.69 -13.01 32.48
CA GLY A 74 -35.30 -13.29 31.18
C GLY A 74 -34.35 -13.78 30.08
N SER A 75 -33.04 -13.50 30.18
CA SER A 75 -32.12 -13.52 29.03
C SER A 75 -30.80 -14.24 29.30
N LYS A 76 -30.81 -15.24 30.19
CA LYS A 76 -29.59 -15.95 30.62
C LYS A 76 -28.87 -16.65 29.46
N ASP A 77 -29.63 -17.22 28.53
CA ASP A 77 -29.13 -17.84 27.30
C ASP A 77 -28.43 -16.84 26.38
N LEU A 78 -28.82 -15.55 26.40
CA LEU A 78 -28.10 -14.48 25.69
C LEU A 78 -26.76 -14.11 26.35
N GLY A 79 -26.58 -14.38 27.65
CA GLY A 79 -25.30 -14.23 28.33
C GLY A 79 -24.20 -15.13 27.73
N ASP A 80 -24.51 -16.41 27.60
CA ASP A 80 -23.63 -17.41 26.96
C ASP A 80 -23.32 -17.07 25.49
N VAL A 81 -24.26 -16.43 24.79
CA VAL A 81 -24.04 -15.94 23.40
C VAL A 81 -23.03 -14.80 23.39
N LEU A 82 -23.18 -13.80 24.25
CA LEU A 82 -22.27 -12.65 24.33
C LEU A 82 -20.85 -13.07 24.74
N PHE A 83 -20.71 -14.02 25.68
CA PHE A 83 -19.41 -14.62 26.02
C PHE A 83 -18.77 -15.33 24.82
N GLN A 84 -19.54 -16.11 24.05
CA GLN A 84 -19.04 -16.77 22.84
C GLN A 84 -18.63 -15.78 21.74
N MET A 85 -19.34 -14.66 21.59
CA MET A 85 -18.96 -13.60 20.65
C MET A 85 -17.63 -12.96 21.03
N ALA A 86 -17.45 -12.60 22.31
CA ALA A 86 -16.19 -12.05 22.82
C ALA A 86 -15.02 -13.04 22.63
N GLU A 87 -15.24 -14.33 22.90
CA GLU A 87 -14.21 -15.36 22.75
C GLU A 87 -13.82 -15.63 21.29
N VAL A 88 -14.79 -15.69 20.36
CA VAL A 88 -14.50 -15.76 18.92
C VAL A 88 -13.64 -14.57 18.48
N HIS A 89 -13.99 -13.37 18.93
CA HIS A 89 -13.20 -12.17 18.66
C HIS A 89 -11.78 -12.23 19.25
N ARG A 90 -11.60 -12.74 20.47
CA ARG A 90 -10.26 -12.97 21.05
C ARG A 90 -9.42 -13.95 20.21
N GLN A 91 -10.00 -15.05 19.75
CA GLN A 91 -9.27 -16.03 18.92
C GLN A 91 -8.83 -15.43 17.57
N ILE A 92 -9.67 -14.60 16.96
CA ILE A 92 -9.34 -13.85 15.74
C ILE A 92 -8.22 -12.83 16.02
N GLN A 93 -8.29 -12.13 17.15
CA GLN A 93 -7.28 -11.15 17.56
C GLN A 93 -5.91 -11.78 17.85
N VAL A 94 -5.86 -12.99 18.43
CA VAL A 94 -4.60 -13.74 18.62
C VAL A 94 -3.92 -14.05 17.28
N GLN A 95 -4.68 -14.46 16.27
CA GLN A 95 -4.14 -14.68 14.92
C GLN A 95 -3.67 -13.37 14.25
N LEU A 96 -4.35 -12.25 14.51
CA LEU A 96 -3.88 -10.93 14.06
C LEU A 96 -2.53 -10.59 14.72
N GLU A 97 -2.36 -10.83 16.02
CA GLU A 97 -1.09 -10.61 16.71
C GLU A 97 0.05 -11.49 16.18
N GLU A 98 -0.23 -12.74 15.80
CA GLU A 98 0.74 -13.62 15.14
C GLU A 98 1.16 -13.07 13.76
N MET A 99 0.21 -12.56 12.97
CA MET A 99 0.49 -11.87 11.71
C MET A 99 1.35 -10.61 11.93
N LEU A 100 1.06 -9.80 12.96
CA LEU A 100 1.88 -8.61 13.32
C LEU A 100 3.31 -9.00 13.70
N LYS A 101 3.48 -10.04 14.52
CA LYS A 101 4.80 -10.54 14.94
C LYS A 101 5.63 -10.99 13.73
N SER A 102 5.02 -11.69 12.77
CA SER A 102 5.68 -12.06 11.51
C SER A 102 6.00 -10.84 10.64
N PHE A 103 5.08 -9.88 10.51
CA PHE A 103 5.32 -8.64 9.77
C PHE A 103 6.53 -7.87 10.32
N HIS A 104 6.67 -7.75 11.64
CA HIS A 104 7.81 -7.11 12.28
C HIS A 104 9.12 -7.91 12.11
N ASN A 105 9.10 -9.20 12.46
CA ASN A 105 10.32 -10.02 12.54
C ASN A 105 10.80 -10.47 11.16
N ASP A 106 9.90 -10.98 10.31
CA ASP A 106 10.27 -11.65 9.07
C ASP A 106 10.40 -10.66 7.91
N LEU A 107 9.65 -9.54 7.92
CA LEU A 107 9.65 -8.53 6.86
C LEU A 107 10.39 -7.25 7.28
N LEU A 108 9.91 -6.49 8.27
CA LEU A 108 10.48 -5.16 8.57
C LEU A 108 11.93 -5.26 9.04
N SER A 109 12.20 -6.11 10.02
CA SER A 109 13.54 -6.30 10.59
C SER A 109 14.54 -6.82 9.57
N GLU A 110 14.13 -7.76 8.71
CA GLU A 110 15.01 -8.34 7.70
C GLU A 110 15.30 -7.39 6.53
N LEU A 111 14.31 -6.60 6.08
CA LEU A 111 14.54 -5.56 5.08
C LEU A 111 15.45 -4.45 5.62
N GLU A 112 15.27 -4.04 6.89
CA GLU A 112 16.10 -3.02 7.55
C GLU A 112 17.56 -3.48 7.71
N LYS A 113 17.79 -4.69 8.22
CA LYS A 113 19.14 -5.30 8.27
C LYS A 113 19.77 -5.37 6.88
N LYS A 114 19.01 -5.82 5.88
CA LYS A 114 19.53 -6.01 4.52
C LYS A 114 19.96 -4.69 3.90
N VAL A 115 19.09 -3.67 3.90
CA VAL A 115 19.38 -2.36 3.27
C VAL A 115 20.54 -1.60 3.93
N GLU A 116 20.84 -1.89 5.20
CA GLU A 116 21.99 -1.31 5.91
C GLU A 116 23.32 -1.99 5.53
N LEU A 117 23.35 -3.31 5.42
CA LEU A 117 24.52 -4.03 4.89
C LEU A 117 24.77 -3.69 3.40
N ASP A 118 23.69 -3.48 2.66
CA ASP A 118 23.70 -3.27 1.21
C ASP A 118 24.49 -2.03 0.78
N ALA A 119 24.37 -0.94 1.53
CA ALA A 119 25.05 0.33 1.24
C ALA A 119 26.58 0.17 1.19
N ARG A 120 27.14 -0.62 2.12
CA ARG A 120 28.58 -0.91 2.17
C ARG A 120 28.99 -1.91 1.08
N TYR A 121 28.19 -2.95 0.90
CA TYR A 121 28.45 -4.02 -0.06
C TYR A 121 28.48 -3.50 -1.51
N LEU A 122 27.45 -2.77 -1.95
CA LEU A 122 27.34 -2.27 -3.32
C LEU A 122 28.45 -1.28 -3.67
N THR A 123 28.78 -0.38 -2.74
CA THR A 123 29.89 0.59 -2.90
C THR A 123 31.22 -0.15 -3.14
N ALA A 124 31.49 -1.22 -2.38
CA ALA A 124 32.69 -2.03 -2.55
C ALA A 124 32.66 -2.85 -3.86
N ALA A 125 31.52 -3.42 -4.22
CA ALA A 125 31.34 -4.21 -5.44
C ALA A 125 31.53 -3.36 -6.72
N LEU A 126 30.89 -2.19 -6.80
CA LEU A 126 31.05 -1.25 -7.91
C LEU A 126 32.49 -0.77 -8.02
N LYS A 127 33.11 -0.36 -6.90
CA LYS A 127 34.51 0.10 -6.89
C LYS A 127 35.48 -0.99 -7.35
N LYS A 128 35.26 -2.25 -6.93
CA LYS A 128 36.05 -3.41 -7.39
C LYS A 128 35.93 -3.58 -8.90
N TYR A 129 34.70 -3.59 -9.43
CA TYR A 129 34.43 -3.71 -10.86
C TYR A 129 35.11 -2.58 -11.67
N GLN A 130 35.01 -1.33 -11.22
CA GLN A 130 35.64 -0.18 -11.86
C GLN A 130 37.17 -0.28 -11.91
N ILE A 131 37.80 -0.70 -10.81
CA ILE A 131 39.27 -0.86 -10.73
C ILE A 131 39.76 -1.98 -11.66
N GLU A 132 39.08 -3.13 -11.67
CA GLU A 132 39.44 -4.26 -12.54
C GLU A 132 39.18 -3.95 -14.02
N HIS A 133 38.06 -3.30 -14.35
CA HIS A 133 37.76 -2.80 -15.69
C HIS A 133 38.89 -1.90 -16.21
N LYS A 134 39.22 -0.86 -15.42
CA LYS A 134 40.27 0.11 -15.76
C LYS A 134 41.64 -0.58 -15.91
N SER A 135 41.99 -1.48 -15.01
CA SER A 135 43.27 -2.21 -15.06
C SER A 135 43.40 -3.10 -16.31
N LYS A 136 42.32 -3.80 -16.71
CA LYS A 136 42.29 -4.56 -17.96
C LYS A 136 42.38 -3.65 -19.19
N GLY A 137 41.66 -2.53 -19.21
CA GLY A 137 41.74 -1.50 -20.26
C GLY A 137 43.15 -0.93 -20.43
N GLU A 138 43.78 -0.43 -19.35
CA GLU A 138 45.16 0.10 -19.37
C GLU A 138 46.17 -0.96 -19.85
N SER A 139 45.98 -2.23 -19.47
CA SER A 139 46.82 -3.36 -19.90
C SER A 139 46.70 -3.65 -21.41
N LEU A 140 45.51 -3.48 -21.98
CA LEU A 140 45.22 -3.61 -23.41
C LEU A 140 45.80 -2.42 -24.19
N GLU A 141 45.50 -1.18 -23.79
CA GLU A 141 46.01 0.04 -24.41
C GLU A 141 47.56 0.07 -24.44
N LYS A 142 48.20 -0.37 -23.35
CA LYS A 142 49.67 -0.49 -23.30
C LYS A 142 50.21 -1.43 -24.38
N CYS A 143 49.57 -2.58 -24.61
CA CYS A 143 49.96 -3.51 -25.67
C CYS A 143 49.70 -2.94 -27.07
N GLN A 144 48.56 -2.28 -27.29
CA GLN A 144 48.26 -1.57 -28.54
C GLN A 144 49.29 -0.46 -28.83
N GLY A 145 49.71 0.28 -27.78
CA GLY A 145 50.75 1.29 -27.85
C GLY A 145 52.11 0.74 -28.25
N GLU A 146 52.54 -0.39 -27.67
CA GLU A 146 53.79 -1.06 -28.07
C GLU A 146 53.73 -1.63 -29.49
N LEU A 147 52.61 -2.21 -29.92
CA LEU A 147 52.41 -2.62 -31.32
C LEU A 147 52.51 -1.42 -32.28
N LYS A 148 51.89 -0.28 -31.95
CA LYS A 148 51.95 0.95 -32.74
C LYS A 148 53.37 1.52 -32.82
N LYS A 149 54.17 1.40 -31.75
CA LYS A 149 55.60 1.73 -31.74
C LYS A 149 56.42 0.74 -32.59
N LEU A 150 56.11 -0.56 -32.53
CA LEU A 150 56.78 -1.59 -33.33
C LEU A 150 56.57 -1.37 -34.82
N ARG A 151 55.33 -1.14 -35.26
CA ARG A 151 54.96 -0.85 -36.66
C ARG A 151 55.74 0.34 -37.23
N ARG A 152 55.84 1.43 -36.46
CA ARG A 152 56.65 2.60 -36.83
C ARG A 152 58.15 2.27 -36.98
N LYS A 153 58.70 1.43 -36.09
CA LYS A 153 60.11 0.96 -36.19
C LYS A 153 60.33 0.03 -37.39
N SER A 154 59.35 -0.83 -37.70
CA SER A 154 59.39 -1.73 -38.87
C SER A 154 59.41 -0.93 -40.18
N GLN A 155 58.51 0.06 -40.32
CA GLN A 155 58.45 0.95 -41.48
C GLN A 155 59.72 1.79 -41.69
N ALA A 156 60.44 2.15 -40.62
CA ALA A 156 61.71 2.87 -40.68
C ALA A 156 62.95 1.95 -40.85
N SER A 157 62.77 0.63 -40.93
CA SER A 157 63.86 -0.36 -41.02
C SER A 157 64.22 -0.67 -42.47
N LYS A 158 65.51 -0.88 -42.74
CA LYS A 158 65.99 -1.45 -44.02
C LYS A 158 65.59 -2.92 -44.22
N ASN A 159 65.30 -3.65 -43.14
CA ASN A 159 64.72 -5.00 -43.14
C ASN A 159 63.43 -5.01 -42.30
N PRO A 160 62.24 -4.77 -42.90
CA PRO A 160 60.97 -4.81 -42.18
C PRO A 160 60.57 -6.23 -41.75
N SER A 161 60.88 -7.24 -42.56
CA SER A 161 60.54 -8.66 -42.32
C SER A 161 61.00 -9.21 -40.97
N LYS A 162 62.11 -8.69 -40.42
CA LYS A 162 62.64 -9.04 -39.09
C LYS A 162 61.66 -8.74 -37.93
N TYR A 163 60.66 -7.90 -38.16
CA TYR A 163 59.68 -7.53 -37.14
C TYR A 163 58.37 -8.32 -37.22
N ASN A 164 58.13 -9.10 -38.30
CA ASN A 164 56.86 -9.76 -38.57
C ASN A 164 56.41 -10.69 -37.43
N ASP A 165 57.28 -11.60 -36.98
CA ASP A 165 56.94 -12.57 -35.92
C ASP A 165 56.57 -11.86 -34.61
N LYS A 166 57.31 -10.80 -34.27
CA LYS A 166 57.05 -10.00 -33.08
C LYS A 166 55.79 -9.15 -33.22
N GLU A 167 55.46 -8.69 -34.43
CA GLU A 167 54.21 -8.00 -34.71
C GLU A 167 53.02 -8.94 -34.53
N MET A 168 53.10 -10.15 -35.07
CA MET A 168 52.08 -11.18 -34.94
C MET A 168 51.85 -11.57 -33.47
N GLN A 169 52.93 -11.74 -32.69
CA GLN A 169 52.84 -11.98 -31.25
C GLN A 169 52.11 -10.86 -30.48
N TYR A 170 52.33 -9.59 -30.84
CA TYR A 170 51.58 -8.48 -30.24
C TYR A 170 50.11 -8.46 -30.67
N VAL A 171 49.80 -8.79 -31.94
CA VAL A 171 48.41 -8.89 -32.43
C VAL A 171 47.65 -9.97 -31.67
N GLU A 172 48.23 -11.16 -31.51
CA GLU A 172 47.65 -12.26 -30.71
C GLU A 172 47.46 -11.84 -29.24
N THR A 173 48.48 -11.23 -28.63
CA THR A 173 48.40 -10.72 -27.24
C THR A 173 47.28 -9.69 -27.07
N ILE A 174 47.08 -8.81 -28.04
CA ILE A 174 45.99 -7.82 -28.03
C ILE A 174 44.63 -8.51 -28.17
N GLY A 175 44.50 -9.50 -29.06
CA GLY A 175 43.28 -10.29 -29.20
C GLY A 175 42.89 -11.00 -27.89
N ASN A 176 43.86 -11.63 -27.23
CA ASN A 176 43.65 -12.29 -25.93
C ASN A 176 43.22 -11.29 -24.85
N LYS A 177 43.90 -10.13 -24.74
CA LYS A 177 43.54 -9.08 -23.77
C LYS A 177 42.18 -8.43 -24.05
N GLN A 178 41.80 -8.29 -25.32
CA GLN A 178 40.49 -7.80 -25.72
C GLN A 178 39.40 -8.80 -25.28
N GLY A 179 39.55 -10.08 -25.61
CA GLY A 179 38.61 -11.13 -25.17
C GLY A 179 38.51 -11.26 -23.64
N GLU A 180 39.61 -11.06 -22.93
CA GLU A 180 39.65 -10.97 -21.46
C GLU A 180 38.89 -9.79 -20.87
N LEU A 181 38.85 -8.65 -21.57
CA LEU A 181 38.11 -7.44 -21.17
C LEU A 181 36.63 -7.60 -21.50
N ASP A 182 36.29 -8.06 -22.70
CA ASP A 182 34.92 -8.32 -23.13
C ASP A 182 34.25 -9.38 -22.23
N THR A 183 34.95 -10.47 -21.92
CA THR A 183 34.46 -11.51 -20.98
C THR A 183 34.23 -10.93 -19.58
N PHE A 184 35.15 -10.10 -19.08
CA PHE A 184 35.01 -9.45 -17.78
C PHE A 184 33.79 -8.51 -17.72
N ILE A 185 33.52 -7.77 -18.79
CA ILE A 185 32.37 -6.86 -18.89
C ILE A 185 31.06 -7.65 -18.96
N VAL A 186 31.02 -8.76 -19.71
CA VAL A 186 29.84 -9.65 -19.78
C VAL A 186 29.51 -10.27 -18.42
N GLU A 187 30.51 -10.77 -17.68
CA GLU A 187 30.30 -11.32 -16.35
C GLU A 187 29.97 -10.24 -15.30
N GLY A 188 30.57 -9.05 -15.42
CA GLY A 188 30.20 -7.88 -14.60
C GLY A 188 28.73 -7.48 -14.79
N TYR A 189 28.25 -7.43 -16.04
CA TYR A 189 26.87 -7.14 -16.38
C TYR A 189 25.88 -8.18 -15.84
N LYS A 190 26.15 -9.47 -16.06
CA LYS A 190 25.37 -10.58 -15.48
C LYS A 190 25.31 -10.50 -13.96
N THR A 191 26.44 -10.16 -13.32
CA THR A 191 26.54 -10.02 -11.87
C THR A 191 25.67 -8.86 -11.39
N ALA A 192 25.75 -7.68 -12.02
CA ALA A 192 24.96 -6.50 -11.65
C ALA A 192 23.44 -6.74 -11.78
N LEU A 193 22.99 -7.33 -12.90
CA LEU A 193 21.58 -7.72 -13.06
C LEU A 193 21.15 -8.77 -12.03
N SER A 194 22.04 -9.71 -11.68
CA SER A 194 21.76 -10.71 -10.66
C SER A 194 21.71 -10.13 -9.25
N GLU A 195 22.47 -9.07 -8.98
CA GLU A 195 22.37 -8.27 -7.75
C GLU A 195 21.02 -7.54 -7.69
N GLU A 196 20.62 -6.83 -8.74
CA GLU A 196 19.30 -6.16 -8.82
C GLU A 196 18.15 -7.16 -8.59
N ARG A 197 18.13 -8.25 -9.37
CA ARG A 197 17.08 -9.27 -9.29
C ARG A 197 16.99 -9.89 -7.89
N ARG A 198 18.12 -10.18 -7.23
CA ARG A 198 18.13 -10.75 -5.87
C ARG A 198 17.46 -9.85 -4.84
N ARG A 199 17.51 -8.53 -4.99
CA ARG A 199 16.88 -7.57 -4.07
C ARG A 199 15.37 -7.56 -4.21
N TYR A 200 14.86 -7.48 -5.45
CA TYR A 200 13.42 -7.61 -5.71
C TYR A 200 12.87 -8.99 -5.32
N CYS A 201 13.58 -10.07 -5.64
CA CYS A 201 13.19 -11.42 -5.22
C CYS A 201 13.14 -11.55 -3.68
N PHE A 202 14.07 -10.95 -2.95
CA PHE A 202 14.03 -10.94 -1.48
C PHE A 202 12.81 -10.17 -0.94
N LEU A 203 12.51 -8.98 -1.48
CA LEU A 203 11.33 -8.21 -1.10
C LEU A 203 10.03 -9.01 -1.34
N VAL A 204 9.91 -9.68 -2.49
CA VAL A 204 8.75 -10.53 -2.82
C VAL A 204 8.66 -11.74 -1.89
N ASP A 205 9.77 -12.43 -1.61
CA ASP A 205 9.82 -13.56 -0.67
C ASP A 205 9.32 -13.15 0.73
N ARG A 206 9.81 -12.02 1.26
CA ARG A 206 9.35 -11.47 2.55
C ARG A 206 7.86 -11.13 2.54
N GLN A 207 7.35 -10.52 1.47
CA GLN A 207 5.92 -10.25 1.31
C GLN A 207 5.08 -11.53 1.25
N CYS A 208 5.55 -12.56 0.53
CA CYS A 208 4.88 -13.85 0.48
C CYS A 208 4.83 -14.57 1.84
N ALA A 209 5.81 -14.36 2.72
CA ALA A 209 5.77 -14.88 4.09
C ALA A 209 4.64 -14.23 4.90
N VAL A 210 4.55 -12.88 4.87
CA VAL A 210 3.49 -12.14 5.57
C VAL A 210 2.11 -12.48 5.01
N ALA A 211 1.95 -12.53 3.68
CA ALA A 211 0.67 -12.84 3.03
C ALA A 211 0.12 -14.23 3.40
N LYS A 212 0.99 -15.23 3.66
CA LYS A 212 0.56 -16.54 4.18
C LYS A 212 -0.06 -16.42 5.57
N ASN A 213 0.54 -15.61 6.46
CA ASN A 213 0.02 -15.36 7.80
C ASN A 213 -1.27 -14.53 7.76
N SER A 214 -1.39 -13.55 6.85
CA SER A 214 -2.66 -12.86 6.59
C SER A 214 -3.75 -13.83 6.10
N SER A 215 -3.41 -14.79 5.24
CA SER A 215 -4.35 -15.82 4.79
C SER A 215 -4.81 -16.74 5.92
N ALA A 216 -3.93 -17.08 6.87
CA ALA A 216 -4.28 -17.86 8.05
C ALA A 216 -5.23 -17.10 8.98
N TYR A 217 -4.94 -15.82 9.25
CA TYR A 217 -5.79 -14.91 10.01
C TYR A 217 -7.21 -14.79 9.40
N HIS A 218 -7.31 -14.48 8.10
CA HIS A 218 -8.59 -14.37 7.42
C HIS A 218 -9.35 -15.70 7.35
N GLY A 219 -8.65 -16.82 7.14
CA GLY A 219 -9.23 -18.17 7.19
C GLY A 219 -9.85 -18.47 8.56
N LYS A 220 -9.09 -18.30 9.64
CA LYS A 220 -9.57 -18.50 11.01
C LYS A 220 -10.81 -17.66 11.33
N GLY A 221 -10.80 -16.38 10.93
CA GLY A 221 -11.94 -15.48 11.11
C GLY A 221 -13.18 -15.95 10.36
N LYS A 222 -13.03 -16.33 9.09
CA LYS A 222 -14.12 -16.90 8.28
C LYS A 222 -14.69 -18.16 8.94
N ASP A 223 -13.84 -19.10 9.32
CA ASP A 223 -14.28 -20.41 9.82
C ASP A 223 -15.06 -20.28 11.14
N LEU A 224 -14.54 -19.52 12.11
CA LEU A 224 -15.20 -19.28 13.39
C LEU A 224 -16.55 -18.56 13.22
N LEU A 225 -16.58 -17.49 12.42
CA LEU A 225 -17.80 -16.69 12.23
C LEU A 225 -18.87 -17.47 11.44
N THR A 226 -18.48 -18.21 10.40
CA THR A 226 -19.40 -19.06 9.61
C THR A 226 -20.07 -20.11 10.50
N GLN A 227 -19.33 -20.70 11.44
CA GLN A 227 -19.87 -21.69 12.37
C GLN A 227 -20.82 -21.08 13.41
N LYS A 228 -20.54 -19.86 13.88
CA LYS A 228 -21.20 -19.29 15.07
C LYS A 228 -22.36 -18.33 14.79
N ILE A 229 -22.29 -17.55 13.72
CA ILE A 229 -23.32 -16.55 13.39
C ILE A 229 -24.75 -17.14 13.34
N PRO A 230 -25.02 -18.31 12.71
CA PRO A 230 -26.38 -18.85 12.67
C PRO A 230 -26.94 -19.18 14.05
N VAL A 231 -26.10 -19.66 14.97
CA VAL A 231 -26.51 -19.99 16.35
C VAL A 231 -26.81 -18.71 17.15
N TRP A 232 -26.00 -17.66 16.97
CA TRP A 232 -26.24 -16.36 17.61
C TRP A 232 -27.52 -15.69 17.10
N GLN A 233 -27.78 -15.74 15.78
CA GLN A 233 -29.02 -15.24 15.18
C GLN A 233 -30.26 -16.01 15.68
N GLN A 234 -30.14 -17.33 15.82
CA GLN A 234 -31.23 -18.17 16.33
C GLN A 234 -31.53 -17.91 17.82
N ALA A 235 -30.51 -17.55 18.62
CA ALA A 235 -30.71 -17.26 20.04
C ALA A 235 -31.53 -15.97 20.28
N CYS A 236 -31.40 -14.97 19.42
CA CYS A 236 -32.14 -13.70 19.51
C CYS A 236 -33.38 -13.61 18.59
N SER A 237 -33.81 -14.73 17.97
CA SER A 237 -34.89 -14.71 16.97
C SER A 237 -36.29 -14.45 17.54
N ASP A 238 -36.50 -14.67 18.84
CA ASP A 238 -37.75 -14.37 19.55
C ASP A 238 -37.47 -13.49 20.79
N PRO A 239 -37.54 -12.15 20.64
CA PRO A 239 -37.34 -11.21 21.74
C PRO A 239 -38.41 -11.28 22.83
N ASN A 240 -39.55 -11.93 22.58
CA ASN A 240 -40.68 -12.01 23.52
C ASN A 240 -40.72 -13.37 24.27
N LYS A 241 -39.76 -14.26 24.00
CA LYS A 241 -39.61 -15.57 24.64
C LYS A 241 -39.51 -15.42 26.16
N LEU A 242 -40.51 -15.92 26.88
CA LEU A 242 -40.49 -15.97 28.34
C LEU A 242 -39.80 -17.25 28.84
N PRO A 243 -38.98 -17.20 29.90
CA PRO A 243 -38.44 -18.39 30.54
C PRO A 243 -39.54 -19.28 31.13
N GLU A 244 -39.34 -20.59 31.09
CA GLU A 244 -40.27 -21.60 31.64
C GLU A 244 -40.72 -21.28 33.08
N ARG A 245 -39.77 -20.83 33.93
CA ARG A 245 -40.06 -20.43 35.32
C ARG A 245 -41.03 -19.25 35.42
N ALA A 246 -40.97 -18.29 34.49
CA ALA A 246 -41.88 -17.16 34.46
C ALA A 246 -43.29 -17.60 34.03
N LEU A 247 -43.39 -18.50 33.03
CA LEU A 247 -44.65 -19.10 32.60
C LEU A 247 -45.33 -19.87 33.74
N LEU A 248 -44.57 -20.71 34.46
CA LEU A 248 -45.07 -21.45 35.62
C LEU A 248 -45.56 -20.54 36.76
N LEU A 249 -44.87 -19.44 37.05
CA LEU A 249 -45.31 -18.46 38.04
C LEU A 249 -46.61 -17.75 37.63
N VAL A 250 -46.74 -17.36 36.36
CA VAL A 250 -47.99 -16.78 35.82
C VAL A 250 -49.14 -17.80 35.90
N GLN A 251 -48.89 -19.06 35.56
CA GLN A 251 -49.89 -20.12 35.68
C GLN A 251 -50.33 -20.36 37.13
N GLN A 252 -49.40 -20.34 38.09
CA GLN A 252 -49.71 -20.48 39.52
C GLN A 252 -50.56 -19.32 40.04
N MET A 253 -50.23 -18.07 39.68
CA MET A 253 -51.06 -16.91 40.06
C MET A 253 -52.48 -16.99 39.47
N ASN A 254 -52.61 -17.46 38.22
CA ASN A 254 -53.91 -17.66 37.57
C ASN A 254 -54.69 -18.88 38.10
N SER A 255 -54.06 -19.77 38.88
CA SER A 255 -54.69 -20.95 39.47
C SER A 255 -55.19 -20.73 40.91
N GLY A 256 -54.89 -19.57 41.51
CA GLY A 256 -55.32 -19.19 42.86
C GLY A 256 -56.72 -18.57 42.94
N SER A 257 -57.37 -18.31 41.80
CA SER A 257 -58.70 -17.71 41.72
C SER A 257 -59.80 -18.78 41.62
N ASN A 258 -60.63 -18.88 42.66
CA ASN A 258 -61.86 -19.69 42.64
C ASN A 258 -62.84 -19.17 41.56
N PRO A 259 -63.63 -20.06 40.92
CA PRO A 259 -64.36 -19.73 39.70
C PRO A 259 -65.73 -19.08 39.98
N LEU A 260 -65.74 -17.77 40.28
CA LEU A 260 -66.94 -16.94 40.20
C LEU A 260 -66.60 -15.61 39.51
N VAL A 261 -67.49 -15.16 38.61
CA VAL A 261 -67.33 -14.06 37.64
C VAL A 261 -66.51 -14.43 36.40
N SER A 262 -67.17 -15.13 35.48
CA SER A 262 -66.86 -15.10 34.05
C SER A 262 -67.24 -13.75 33.45
N SER A 263 -66.24 -12.91 33.14
CA SER A 263 -66.40 -11.69 32.33
C SER A 263 -65.35 -11.68 31.21
N PRO A 264 -65.74 -11.60 29.92
CA PRO A 264 -64.78 -11.64 28.81
C PRO A 264 -64.14 -10.26 28.61
N LEU A 265 -63.10 -9.94 29.39
CA LEU A 265 -62.28 -8.76 29.13
C LEU A 265 -61.09 -9.10 28.23
N HIS A 266 -61.23 -8.67 26.98
CA HIS A 266 -60.21 -8.35 25.99
C HIS A 266 -58.76 -8.76 26.33
N SER A 267 -58.23 -9.68 25.52
CA SER A 267 -56.79 -9.83 25.34
C SER A 267 -56.20 -8.55 24.71
N SER A 268 -55.90 -7.56 25.54
CA SER A 268 -55.09 -6.41 25.11
C SER A 268 -53.72 -6.93 24.71
N LYS A 269 -53.51 -7.06 23.39
CA LYS A 269 -52.17 -7.23 22.81
C LYS A 269 -51.38 -5.98 23.14
N GLY A 270 -50.66 -6.02 24.26
CA GLY A 270 -49.61 -5.07 24.59
C GLY A 270 -48.45 -5.26 23.63
N ASN A 271 -48.63 -4.85 22.37
CA ASN A 271 -47.57 -4.70 21.39
C ASN A 271 -46.67 -3.52 21.81
N LEU A 272 -45.94 -3.68 22.91
CA LEU A 272 -44.74 -2.90 23.19
C LEU A 272 -43.59 -3.50 22.37
N VAL A 273 -43.74 -3.43 21.06
CA VAL A 273 -42.64 -3.63 20.12
C VAL A 273 -41.64 -2.52 20.40
N ILE A 274 -40.43 -2.86 20.85
CA ILE A 274 -39.32 -1.92 20.96
C ILE A 274 -38.78 -1.66 19.54
N SER A 275 -39.61 -1.02 18.69
CA SER A 275 -39.30 -0.54 17.34
C SER A 275 -40.52 0.21 16.76
N ASP A 276 -40.84 1.37 17.34
CA ASP A 276 -41.35 2.50 16.57
C ASP A 276 -40.51 3.72 16.96
N PRO A 277 -39.98 4.52 16.01
CA PRO A 277 -39.33 5.77 16.35
C PRO A 277 -40.38 6.72 16.94
N ILE A 278 -40.00 7.43 18.02
CA ILE A 278 -40.88 8.36 18.74
C ILE A 278 -41.55 9.30 17.72
N PRO A 279 -42.90 9.37 17.66
CA PRO A 279 -43.58 10.29 16.76
C PRO A 279 -43.16 11.73 17.04
N GLY A 280 -42.42 12.34 16.10
CA GLY A 280 -41.83 13.68 16.24
C GLY A 280 -40.31 13.73 16.42
N ALA A 281 -39.61 12.60 16.63
CA ALA A 281 -38.15 12.57 16.59
C ALA A 281 -37.66 12.67 15.14
N GLN A 282 -37.09 13.82 14.77
CA GLN A 282 -36.38 13.97 13.49
C GLN A 282 -35.15 13.05 13.48
N PRO A 283 -34.96 12.19 12.46
CA PRO A 283 -33.74 11.42 12.32
C PRO A 283 -32.56 12.38 12.15
N LEU A 284 -31.45 12.11 12.86
CA LEU A 284 -30.22 12.87 12.68
C LEU A 284 -29.78 12.79 11.21
N PRO A 285 -29.37 13.91 10.57
CA PRO A 285 -29.01 13.91 9.16
C PRO A 285 -27.80 13.00 8.94
N VAL A 286 -28.03 11.90 8.22
CA VAL A 286 -26.99 10.93 7.86
C VAL A 286 -26.04 11.60 6.85
N PRO A 287 -24.71 11.55 7.05
CA PRO A 287 -23.76 12.06 6.07
C PRO A 287 -23.98 11.45 4.68
N PRO A 288 -23.87 12.23 3.58
CA PRO A 288 -24.18 11.77 2.22
C PRO A 288 -23.44 10.48 1.80
N GLU A 289 -22.25 10.26 2.37
CA GLU A 289 -21.36 9.13 2.10
C GLU A 289 -21.96 7.76 2.49
N LEU A 290 -22.93 7.72 3.42
CA LEU A 290 -23.54 6.47 3.91
C LEU A 290 -24.89 6.15 3.26
N ALA A 291 -25.55 7.13 2.64
CA ALA A 291 -26.87 6.96 2.03
C ALA A 291 -26.87 5.98 0.84
N ALA A 292 -25.75 5.88 0.12
CA ALA A 292 -25.61 5.01 -1.05
C ALA A 292 -25.65 3.50 -0.74
N PHE A 293 -25.48 3.09 0.52
CA PHE A 293 -25.34 1.67 0.89
C PHE A 293 -26.60 1.04 1.53
N MET A 294 -27.64 1.83 1.82
CA MET A 294 -28.85 1.35 2.50
C MET A 294 -30.02 1.00 1.55
N GLY A 295 -29.93 1.33 0.26
CA GLY A 295 -31.03 1.18 -0.71
C GLY A 295 -30.99 -0.14 -1.49
N GLY A 296 -31.32 -1.28 -0.87
CA GLY A 296 -31.30 -2.58 -1.56
C GLY A 296 -32.28 -3.62 -1.01
N GLY A 297 -33.55 -3.58 -1.46
CA GLY A 297 -34.56 -4.56 -1.05
C GLY A 297 -35.88 -4.55 -1.84
N LEU A 298 -35.93 -5.30 -2.94
CA LEU A 298 -37.13 -5.89 -3.60
C LEU A 298 -38.25 -4.97 -4.15
N GLY A 299 -38.58 -5.09 -5.46
CA GLY A 299 -39.98 -4.92 -5.91
C GLY A 299 -40.38 -4.10 -7.16
N HIS A 300 -39.73 -4.29 -8.31
CA HIS A 300 -40.29 -4.09 -9.68
C HIS A 300 -41.12 -2.83 -10.10
N GLN A 301 -40.54 -2.11 -11.08
CA GLN A 301 -41.13 -1.70 -12.38
C GLN A 301 -42.32 -0.69 -12.45
N ALA A 302 -42.00 0.57 -12.80
CA ALA A 302 -42.81 1.41 -13.72
C ALA A 302 -41.95 2.52 -14.38
N ARG A 303 -42.46 3.15 -15.44
CA ARG A 303 -41.75 4.08 -16.35
C ARG A 303 -42.25 5.54 -16.24
N LEU A 304 -41.38 6.46 -16.68
CA LEU A 304 -41.65 7.74 -17.38
C LEU A 304 -41.92 9.06 -16.61
N MET A 305 -41.27 10.11 -17.17
CA MET A 305 -41.57 11.56 -17.16
C MET A 305 -41.31 12.43 -15.90
N GLY A 306 -40.55 13.52 -16.12
CA GLY A 306 -40.68 14.79 -15.39
C GLY A 306 -41.68 15.73 -16.11
N PRO A 307 -41.64 17.08 -15.96
CA PRO A 307 -40.56 17.92 -15.40
C PRO A 307 -41.03 19.06 -14.45
N ASP A 308 -40.07 19.95 -14.11
CA ASP A 308 -40.20 21.35 -13.68
C ASP A 308 -40.88 21.76 -12.35
N GLY A 309 -40.20 22.64 -11.58
CA GLY A 309 -40.71 23.29 -10.36
C GLY A 309 -39.64 24.11 -9.60
N MET A 310 -39.77 25.43 -9.59
CA MET A 310 -38.72 26.41 -9.18
C MET A 310 -38.91 26.95 -7.75
N SER A 311 -37.86 27.57 -7.16
CA SER A 311 -37.94 28.70 -6.17
C SER A 311 -38.35 28.40 -4.70
N LEU A 312 -38.00 29.16 -3.64
CA LEU A 312 -37.15 30.37 -3.39
C LEU A 312 -36.87 30.58 -1.85
N VAL A 313 -35.86 31.41 -1.52
CA VAL A 313 -35.60 32.27 -0.32
C VAL A 313 -35.50 31.79 1.17
N ASN A 314 -34.29 31.92 1.73
CA ASN A 314 -33.80 32.91 2.73
C ASN A 314 -34.63 33.35 3.98
N GLY A 315 -33.96 33.44 5.16
CA GLY A 315 -34.44 34.17 6.36
C GLY A 315 -33.51 34.07 7.59
N THR A 316 -33.11 35.18 8.21
CA THR A 316 -32.14 35.30 9.34
C THR A 316 -32.73 35.99 10.60
N THR A 317 -31.93 36.09 11.69
CA THR A 317 -32.19 36.73 13.03
C THR A 317 -32.89 35.85 14.10
N GLY A 318 -32.71 36.01 15.42
CA GLY A 318 -31.71 36.78 16.21
C GLY A 318 -32.12 37.09 17.69
N LEU A 319 -31.26 36.75 18.67
CA LEU A 319 -31.09 37.32 20.04
C LEU A 319 -32.09 37.09 21.23
N GLN A 320 -31.46 36.84 22.40
CA GLN A 320 -31.76 37.28 23.80
C GLN A 320 -32.88 36.67 24.70
N GLY A 321 -32.55 36.54 26.01
CA GLY A 321 -33.48 36.33 27.15
C GLY A 321 -32.82 35.66 28.38
N GLU A 322 -32.77 36.33 29.54
CA GLU A 322 -32.17 35.86 30.82
C GLU A 322 -33.23 35.45 31.89
N ASP A 323 -32.72 35.07 33.08
CA ASP A 323 -33.33 35.04 34.44
C ASP A 323 -33.52 33.64 35.08
N TYR A 324 -33.35 33.39 36.38
CA TYR A 324 -32.44 33.76 37.51
C TYR A 324 -33.15 33.32 38.81
N TRP A 325 -32.45 32.66 39.76
CA TRP A 325 -32.69 32.51 41.24
C TRP A 325 -31.65 31.45 41.72
N GLY A 326 -30.87 31.51 42.81
CA GLY A 326 -30.87 32.29 44.06
C GLY A 326 -31.42 31.45 45.23
N GLU A 327 -30.79 31.24 46.41
CA GLU A 327 -29.46 31.53 47.00
C GLU A 327 -29.26 30.62 48.26
N GLY A 328 -28.10 30.57 48.93
CA GLY A 328 -27.97 29.99 50.29
C GLY A 328 -26.55 29.60 50.78
N ALA A 329 -25.95 30.39 51.67
CA ALA A 329 -24.65 30.14 52.33
C ALA A 329 -24.79 29.36 53.68
N VAL A 330 -23.75 28.96 54.46
CA VAL A 330 -22.82 29.79 55.27
C VAL A 330 -21.73 28.91 55.98
N SER A 331 -20.44 29.34 55.95
CA SER A 331 -19.28 29.23 56.92
C SER A 331 -18.94 27.92 57.71
N GLN A 332 -17.71 27.58 58.17
CA GLN A 332 -16.62 28.34 58.84
C GLN A 332 -15.39 27.42 59.19
N GLY A 333 -14.15 27.94 59.37
CA GLY A 333 -13.08 27.29 60.21
C GLY A 333 -11.66 27.00 59.64
N ARG A 334 -10.59 27.47 60.34
CA ARG A 334 -9.11 27.16 60.22
C ARG A 334 -8.47 27.40 61.61
N PRO A 335 -7.32 26.78 62.04
CA PRO A 335 -5.94 26.79 61.46
C PRO A 335 -5.19 25.40 61.62
N ALA A 336 -3.86 25.16 61.51
CA ALA A 336 -2.71 25.64 60.68
C ALA A 336 -1.48 24.65 60.76
N SER A 337 -0.41 24.96 60.00
CA SER A 337 1.05 24.61 59.93
C SER A 337 1.77 23.70 60.98
N PRO A 338 2.97 23.10 60.70
CA PRO A 338 3.95 23.47 59.64
C PRO A 338 4.59 22.33 58.78
N GLN A 339 5.43 22.76 57.83
CA GLN A 339 6.14 22.02 56.77
C GLN A 339 7.55 21.55 57.20
N PRO A 340 8.25 20.63 56.48
CA PRO A 340 8.82 20.86 55.12
C PRO A 340 8.72 19.60 54.18
N GLN A 341 9.20 19.51 52.92
CA GLN A 341 9.88 20.40 51.96
C GLN A 341 9.66 19.95 50.47
N SER A 342 10.55 20.41 49.56
CA SER A 342 10.94 19.88 48.22
C SER A 342 9.95 19.77 47.04
N GLN A 343 9.88 20.89 46.29
CA GLN A 343 9.97 21.04 44.81
C GLN A 343 8.96 20.38 43.83
N PRO A 344 8.75 20.97 42.62
CA PRO A 344 7.43 20.96 41.99
C PRO A 344 7.30 20.11 40.71
N GLN A 345 6.10 19.57 40.51
CA GLN A 345 5.56 19.16 39.20
C GLN A 345 4.34 20.01 38.84
N PRO A 346 4.23 20.57 37.62
CA PRO A 346 2.99 21.13 37.12
C PRO A 346 2.20 20.07 36.33
N GLN A 347 1.09 19.63 36.92
CA GLN A 347 0.02 18.88 36.25
C GLN A 347 -0.66 19.78 35.20
N ARG A 348 -0.90 19.30 33.98
CA ARG A 348 -1.83 19.95 33.02
C ARG A 348 -2.75 18.96 32.33
N GLN A 349 -3.99 19.41 32.17
CA GLN A 349 -5.14 18.63 31.71
C GLN A 349 -5.08 18.33 30.21
N VAL A 350 -5.76 17.24 29.83
CA VAL A 350 -5.94 16.81 28.45
C VAL A 350 -7.26 17.37 27.92
N SER A 351 -7.21 18.15 26.84
CA SER A 351 -8.30 18.35 25.86
C SER A 351 -7.85 19.21 24.68
N GLU A 352 -7.79 18.59 23.49
CA GLU A 352 -7.88 19.15 22.12
C GLU A 352 -7.53 17.97 21.18
N VAL A 353 -8.51 17.22 20.66
CA VAL A 353 -9.33 17.49 19.46
C VAL A 353 -8.49 17.50 18.17
N TYR A 354 -8.84 16.59 17.26
CA TYR A 354 -8.14 16.30 16.01
C TYR A 354 -8.17 17.48 15.00
N SER A 355 -7.13 17.62 14.19
CA SER A 355 -7.21 18.38 12.92
C SER A 355 -6.19 17.94 11.86
N ASN A 356 -6.67 18.00 10.61
CA ASN A 356 -6.20 17.30 9.41
C ASN A 356 -4.84 17.72 8.83
N THR A 357 -4.23 16.80 8.06
CA THR A 357 -2.94 16.93 7.38
C THR A 357 -3.00 17.69 6.04
N LEU A 358 -3.57 18.89 6.01
CA LEU A 358 -3.53 19.79 4.84
C LEU A 358 -2.71 21.06 5.16
N PRO A 359 -1.84 21.54 4.24
CA PRO A 359 -0.99 22.70 4.50
C PRO A 359 -1.78 24.02 4.45
N VAL A 360 -2.25 24.48 5.62
CA VAL A 360 -2.89 25.79 5.79
C VAL A 360 -1.85 26.90 5.98
N ARG A 361 -1.91 27.94 5.15
CA ARG A 361 -1.03 29.12 5.22
C ARG A 361 -1.53 30.09 6.30
N ARG A 362 -0.79 30.24 7.41
CA ARG A 362 -1.07 31.26 8.45
C ARG A 362 -0.55 32.64 8.01
N PRO A 363 -1.32 33.74 8.21
CA PRO A 363 -0.83 35.10 7.99
C PRO A 363 0.01 35.59 9.18
N GLN A 364 1.04 36.41 8.92
CA GLN A 364 1.76 37.19 9.94
C GLN A 364 1.56 38.69 9.72
N PRO A 365 1.52 39.51 10.80
CA PRO A 365 1.35 40.95 10.71
C PRO A 365 2.66 41.68 10.37
N ALA A 366 2.56 42.72 9.54
CA ALA A 366 3.69 43.56 9.16
C ALA A 366 3.95 44.71 10.16
N LYS A 367 5.23 45.04 10.41
CA LYS A 367 5.67 46.33 10.93
C LYS A 367 6.95 46.80 10.22
N ASN A 368 6.97 48.07 9.82
CA ASN A 368 8.03 48.72 9.05
C ASN A 368 8.98 49.53 9.95
N LYS A 369 10.28 49.62 9.62
CA LYS A 369 10.93 50.84 9.04
C LYS A 369 12.47 50.84 9.12
N THR A 370 13.10 51.17 7.98
CA THR A 370 14.42 51.85 7.77
C THR A 370 15.71 51.19 8.30
N SER A 371 16.89 51.30 7.65
CA SER A 371 17.39 52.35 6.72
C SER A 371 18.42 51.88 5.66
N VAL A 372 18.32 52.44 4.43
CA VAL A 372 19.40 52.87 3.48
C VAL A 372 20.47 51.85 3.00
N GLY A 373 20.63 51.70 1.66
CA GLY A 373 21.84 51.15 1.02
C GLY A 373 21.69 50.55 -0.40
N GLU A 374 21.94 51.36 -1.43
CA GLU A 374 22.33 51.03 -2.83
C GLU A 374 21.75 49.84 -3.64
N THR A 375 20.95 50.21 -4.65
CA THR A 375 21.17 49.95 -6.08
C THR A 375 21.76 48.59 -6.55
N ARG A 376 20.89 47.61 -6.86
CA ARG A 376 20.97 46.83 -8.12
C ARG A 376 19.67 46.07 -8.42
N THR A 377 19.41 45.84 -9.70
CA THR A 377 18.10 45.43 -10.26
C THR A 377 17.67 44.01 -9.89
N LEU A 378 16.51 43.87 -9.24
CA LEU A 378 15.81 42.59 -9.05
C LEU A 378 15.11 42.13 -10.34
N PRO A 379 15.05 40.82 -10.64
CA PRO A 379 14.24 40.31 -11.75
C PRO A 379 12.75 40.47 -11.45
N ARG A 380 11.98 40.92 -12.45
CA ARG A 380 10.55 41.22 -12.34
C ARG A 380 9.71 39.96 -12.08
N SER A 381 8.80 40.05 -11.12
CA SER A 381 7.63 39.18 -11.04
C SER A 381 6.89 39.19 -12.39
N SER A 382 6.77 38.02 -13.02
CA SER A 382 6.12 37.88 -14.32
C SER A 382 4.73 37.28 -14.14
N SER A 383 3.72 38.14 -14.04
CA SER A 383 2.35 37.73 -14.36
C SER A 383 2.29 37.44 -15.86
N MET A 384 1.92 36.21 -16.25
CA MET A 384 1.64 35.85 -17.64
C MET A 384 0.24 35.25 -17.73
N ALA A 385 -0.73 36.13 -18.02
CA ALA A 385 -2.03 35.77 -18.55
C ALA A 385 -2.10 36.24 -20.02
N ALA A 386 -2.77 35.45 -20.85
CA ALA A 386 -2.98 35.63 -22.30
C ALA A 386 -1.73 35.48 -23.21
N GLY A 387 -1.87 34.63 -24.23
CA GLY A 387 -1.09 34.77 -25.48
C GLY A 387 0.09 33.83 -25.72
N LEU A 388 -0.07 32.51 -25.57
CA LEU A 388 0.74 31.52 -26.32
C LEU A 388 -0.01 30.18 -26.42
N GLU A 389 -0.77 30.07 -27.50
CA GLU A 389 -1.50 28.87 -27.92
C GLU A 389 -0.52 27.83 -28.50
N LYS A 390 -0.82 26.55 -28.25
CA LYS A 390 -0.36 25.32 -28.96
C LYS A 390 1.05 24.76 -28.67
N ASN A 391 1.01 23.46 -28.33
CA ASN A 391 2.04 22.41 -28.42
C ASN A 391 3.17 22.41 -27.36
N GLY A 392 3.03 21.54 -26.34
CA GLY A 392 4.15 21.16 -25.46
C GLY A 392 3.83 20.76 -24.01
N ARG A 393 2.55 20.70 -23.59
CA ARG A 393 2.18 20.24 -22.24
C ARG A 393 1.75 18.77 -22.27
N SER A 394 2.36 17.95 -21.41
CA SER A 394 2.05 16.54 -21.24
C SER A 394 0.55 16.32 -21.01
N ARG A 395 -0.05 15.41 -21.77
CA ARG A 395 -1.47 15.04 -21.64
C ARG A 395 -1.61 13.68 -20.98
N VAL A 396 -2.68 13.53 -20.21
CA VAL A 396 -3.06 12.25 -19.57
C VAL A 396 -4.52 11.94 -19.89
N GLN A 397 -4.84 10.66 -20.03
CA GLN A 397 -6.22 10.17 -20.15
C GLN A 397 -6.70 9.63 -18.81
N ALA A 398 -7.92 9.95 -18.43
CA ALA A 398 -8.60 9.32 -17.31
C ALA A 398 -8.85 7.83 -17.58
N ILE A 399 -8.37 6.96 -16.68
CA ILE A 399 -8.64 5.51 -16.68
C ILE A 399 -9.69 5.11 -15.64
N PHE A 400 -10.11 6.05 -14.80
CA PHE A 400 -11.22 5.94 -13.85
C PHE A 400 -11.93 7.30 -13.75
N SER A 401 -13.20 7.33 -13.36
CA SER A 401 -13.94 8.58 -13.13
C SER A 401 -13.63 9.17 -11.75
N HIS A 402 -13.66 10.50 -11.61
CA HIS A 402 -13.45 11.22 -10.34
C HIS A 402 -14.48 12.35 -10.20
N ALA A 403 -15.14 12.42 -9.05
CA ALA A 403 -16.14 13.45 -8.73
C ALA A 403 -15.67 14.29 -7.55
N ALA A 404 -15.44 15.59 -7.79
CA ALA A 404 -14.97 16.56 -6.80
C ALA A 404 -16.03 16.98 -5.77
N GLY A 405 -17.30 16.64 -5.98
CA GLY A 405 -18.42 17.17 -5.18
C GLY A 405 -18.52 18.69 -5.30
N ASP A 406 -18.54 19.37 -4.16
CA ASP A 406 -18.53 20.83 -4.00
C ASP A 406 -17.11 21.43 -3.91
N ASN A 407 -16.06 20.59 -3.91
CA ASN A 407 -14.70 21.05 -3.71
C ASN A 407 -14.10 21.67 -4.99
N SER A 408 -14.13 23.01 -5.06
CA SER A 408 -13.59 23.81 -6.16
C SER A 408 -12.07 23.71 -6.39
N THR A 409 -11.33 23.05 -5.48
CA THR A 409 -9.89 22.78 -5.68
C THR A 409 -9.62 21.46 -6.40
N LEU A 410 -10.60 20.56 -6.46
CA LEU A 410 -10.49 19.24 -7.09
C LEU A 410 -11.10 19.25 -8.51
N LEU A 411 -10.56 18.41 -9.40
CA LEU A 411 -11.03 18.31 -10.79
C LEU A 411 -12.00 17.14 -10.95
N SER A 412 -13.23 17.40 -11.38
CA SER A 412 -14.17 16.36 -11.83
C SER A 412 -13.93 15.97 -13.29
N PHE A 413 -13.93 14.66 -13.56
CA PHE A 413 -13.79 14.09 -14.90
C PHE A 413 -14.37 12.67 -14.98
N THR A 414 -14.75 12.26 -16.18
CA THR A 414 -15.19 10.89 -16.49
C THR A 414 -14.05 10.06 -17.07
N GLU A 415 -14.12 8.73 -16.91
CA GLU A 415 -13.22 7.80 -17.60
C GLU A 415 -13.21 8.09 -19.12
N GLY A 416 -12.01 8.10 -19.71
CA GLY A 416 -11.77 8.48 -21.10
C GLY A 416 -11.49 9.97 -21.34
N ASP A 417 -11.83 10.88 -20.41
CA ASP A 417 -11.56 12.32 -20.55
C ASP A 417 -10.04 12.59 -20.67
N ILE A 418 -9.68 13.61 -21.48
CA ILE A 418 -8.31 14.05 -21.68
C ILE A 418 -8.02 15.26 -20.78
N ILE A 419 -6.90 15.21 -20.05
CA ILE A 419 -6.48 16.25 -19.12
C ILE A 419 -5.08 16.73 -19.52
N THR A 420 -4.94 18.02 -19.79
CA THR A 420 -3.64 18.67 -20.00
C THR A 420 -3.02 18.98 -18.64
N LEU A 421 -1.80 18.49 -18.37
CA LEU A 421 -1.09 18.78 -17.12
C LEU A 421 -0.61 20.24 -17.09
N LEU A 422 -0.93 20.93 -15.99
CA LEU A 422 -0.47 22.29 -15.71
C LEU A 422 0.77 22.27 -14.80
N VAL A 423 0.97 21.19 -14.04
CA VAL A 423 2.19 20.88 -13.28
C VAL A 423 2.76 19.56 -13.83
N PRO A 424 4.01 19.52 -14.36
CA PRO A 424 4.54 18.35 -15.06
C PRO A 424 4.64 17.06 -14.24
N GLU A 425 4.92 17.19 -12.94
CA GLU A 425 5.12 16.06 -12.01
C GLU A 425 4.04 16.06 -10.94
N ALA A 426 3.62 14.86 -10.52
CA ALA A 426 2.70 14.72 -9.39
C ALA A 426 3.43 15.02 -8.08
N ARG A 427 2.74 15.64 -7.12
CA ARG A 427 3.22 15.85 -5.75
C ARG A 427 2.33 15.09 -4.78
N ASP A 428 2.94 14.28 -3.91
CA ASP A 428 2.25 13.48 -2.89
C ASP A 428 1.09 12.63 -3.45
N GLY A 429 1.22 12.15 -4.69
CA GLY A 429 0.21 11.35 -5.40
C GLY A 429 -0.85 12.17 -6.16
N TRP A 430 -0.76 13.50 -6.21
CA TRP A 430 -1.71 14.38 -6.88
C TRP A 430 -1.10 15.12 -8.08
N HIS A 431 -1.85 15.17 -9.19
CA HIS A 431 -1.59 16.05 -10.34
C HIS A 431 -2.50 17.27 -10.31
N TYR A 432 -2.07 18.35 -10.97
CA TYR A 432 -2.89 19.53 -11.25
C TYR A 432 -2.97 19.75 -12.76
N GLY A 433 -4.18 19.87 -13.29
CA GLY A 433 -4.42 19.92 -14.74
C GLY A 433 -5.72 20.60 -15.11
N GLU A 434 -5.98 20.67 -16.42
CA GLU A 434 -7.20 21.17 -17.04
C GLU A 434 -7.85 20.06 -17.85
N ASN A 435 -9.12 19.74 -17.57
CA ASN A 435 -9.89 18.78 -18.38
C ASN A 435 -10.28 19.45 -19.70
N GLU A 436 -9.90 18.85 -20.84
CA GLU A 436 -10.07 19.46 -22.15
C GLU A 436 -11.54 19.63 -22.56
N LYS A 437 -12.45 18.84 -21.99
CA LYS A 437 -13.89 18.78 -22.31
C LYS A 437 -14.69 19.91 -21.68
N ASN A 438 -14.43 20.23 -20.41
CA ASN A 438 -15.17 21.24 -19.64
C ASN A 438 -14.33 22.48 -19.27
N LYS A 439 -13.02 22.48 -19.58
CA LYS A 439 -12.04 23.52 -19.25
C LYS A 439 -11.90 23.83 -17.75
N MET A 440 -12.41 22.95 -16.89
CA MET A 440 -12.25 23.06 -15.45
C MET A 440 -10.81 22.68 -15.06
N ARG A 441 -10.30 23.32 -14.02
CA ARG A 441 -8.96 23.09 -13.46
C ARG A 441 -9.06 22.65 -12.02
N GLY A 442 -8.19 21.74 -11.60
CA GLY A 442 -8.18 21.24 -10.23
C GLY A 442 -7.13 20.16 -10.01
N TRP A 443 -7.02 19.73 -8.76
CA TRP A 443 -6.21 18.60 -8.35
C TRP A 443 -6.95 17.28 -8.56
N PHE A 444 -6.22 16.24 -8.94
CA PHE A 444 -6.74 14.89 -9.07
C PHE A 444 -5.68 13.83 -8.72
N PRO A 445 -6.05 12.62 -8.30
CA PRO A 445 -5.08 11.61 -7.93
C PRO A 445 -4.41 11.02 -9.18
N PHE A 446 -3.07 10.94 -9.15
CA PHE A 446 -2.23 10.44 -10.24
C PHE A 446 -2.71 9.10 -10.80
N SER A 447 -3.08 8.18 -9.91
CA SER A 447 -3.52 6.81 -10.21
C SER A 447 -4.82 6.70 -11.03
N TYR A 448 -5.59 7.80 -11.17
CA TYR A 448 -6.79 7.84 -12.00
C TYR A 448 -6.48 8.13 -13.47
N THR A 449 -5.22 8.33 -13.83
CA THR A 449 -4.81 8.76 -15.17
C THR A 449 -3.61 7.99 -15.73
N ARG A 450 -3.50 7.97 -17.06
CA ARG A 450 -2.37 7.39 -17.82
C ARG A 450 -1.82 8.42 -18.80
N VAL A 451 -0.50 8.54 -18.89
CA VAL A 451 0.17 9.42 -19.86
C VAL A 451 -0.19 9.02 -21.28
N LEU A 452 -0.58 10.02 -22.09
CA LEU A 452 -0.78 9.88 -23.53
C LEU A 452 0.52 10.26 -24.25
N PRO A 453 1.02 9.44 -25.19
CA PRO A 453 2.12 9.85 -26.05
C PRO A 453 1.64 10.95 -27.00
N ASP A 454 2.41 12.04 -27.09
CA ASP A 454 2.10 13.11 -28.05
C ASP A 454 2.32 12.61 -29.49
N SER A 455 1.25 12.64 -30.28
CA SER A 455 1.28 12.37 -31.71
C SER A 455 1.63 13.63 -32.47
N ASP A 456 2.90 13.83 -32.80
CA ASP A 456 3.30 14.54 -34.01
C ASP A 456 4.60 13.96 -34.59
N SER A 457 4.58 13.71 -35.89
CA SER A 457 5.72 13.24 -36.66
C SER A 457 6.53 14.42 -37.19
N ASP A 458 7.82 14.54 -36.83
CA ASP A 458 8.93 14.12 -37.70
C ASP A 458 10.32 14.33 -37.03
N LYS A 459 11.25 13.38 -37.24
CA LYS A 459 12.71 13.41 -36.89
C LYS A 459 13.06 13.60 -35.39
N LEU A 460 13.75 12.69 -34.69
CA LEU A 460 14.65 11.60 -35.08
C LEU A 460 14.33 10.30 -34.32
N ARG A 461 14.55 9.15 -34.96
CA ARG A 461 14.38 7.83 -34.33
C ARG A 461 15.61 7.44 -33.52
N VAL A 462 15.40 7.12 -32.24
CA VAL A 462 16.23 6.13 -31.52
C VAL A 462 15.30 4.99 -31.11
N ASN A 463 15.54 3.80 -31.64
CA ASN A 463 14.64 2.67 -31.50
C ASN A 463 14.67 2.08 -30.08
N LEU A 464 13.49 1.86 -29.49
CA LEU A 464 13.26 0.76 -28.55
C LEU A 464 11.95 0.04 -28.89
N HIS A 465 11.96 -0.74 -29.97
CA HIS A 465 10.91 -1.71 -30.22
C HIS A 465 11.09 -2.91 -29.28
N HIS A 466 10.21 -3.04 -28.29
CA HIS A 466 9.89 -4.37 -27.75
C HIS A 466 9.12 -5.14 -28.83
N GLY A 467 9.79 -6.11 -29.46
CA GLY A 467 9.23 -6.88 -30.56
C GLY A 467 8.10 -7.80 -30.10
N LYS A 468 6.93 -7.68 -30.75
CA LYS A 468 6.03 -8.83 -30.93
C LYS A 468 6.64 -9.70 -32.03
N SER A 469 7.10 -10.89 -31.70
CA SER A 469 7.59 -11.83 -32.70
C SER A 469 6.44 -12.39 -33.52
N SER A 470 6.48 -12.18 -34.83
CA SER A 470 5.66 -12.90 -35.80
C SER A 470 6.44 -14.14 -36.25
N SER A 471 5.78 -15.30 -36.29
CA SER A 471 6.33 -16.54 -36.84
C SER A 471 5.54 -16.92 -38.08
N THR A 472 6.23 -17.13 -39.19
CA THR A 472 5.65 -17.59 -40.45
C THR A 472 5.44 -19.10 -40.41
N GLY A 473 4.23 -19.54 -40.09
CA GLY A 473 3.74 -20.89 -40.33
C GLY A 473 2.53 -20.83 -41.27
N ASN A 474 2.67 -21.36 -42.49
CA ASN A 474 1.62 -21.33 -43.49
C ASN A 474 0.77 -22.61 -43.40
N LEU A 475 -0.53 -22.48 -43.12
CA LEU A 475 -1.50 -23.53 -43.44
C LEU A 475 -2.89 -22.91 -43.67
N LEU A 476 -3.29 -22.86 -44.93
CA LEU A 476 -4.70 -22.71 -45.29
C LEU A 476 -5.34 -24.10 -45.21
N GLU A 477 -6.01 -24.39 -44.10
CA GLU A 477 -7.10 -25.37 -44.11
C GLU A 477 -8.13 -25.02 -43.04
N ARG A 478 -9.38 -25.35 -43.34
CA ARG A 478 -10.60 -24.87 -42.69
C ARG A 478 -11.34 -26.11 -42.23
N ASP A 479 -11.76 -26.17 -40.97
CA ASP A 479 -13.05 -26.78 -40.58
C ASP A 479 -13.39 -26.58 -39.09
N ASP A 480 -14.68 -26.69 -38.80
CA ASP A 480 -15.31 -26.48 -37.48
C ASP A 480 -14.93 -27.56 -36.45
N ALA A 481 -14.64 -27.13 -35.21
CA ALA A 481 -14.74 -27.99 -34.03
C ALA A 481 -15.06 -27.17 -32.76
N SER A 482 -16.09 -27.59 -32.02
CA SER A 482 -16.58 -26.95 -30.80
C SER A 482 -15.59 -27.01 -29.63
N LEU A 483 -15.46 -25.90 -28.89
CA LEU A 483 -14.67 -25.82 -27.65
C LEU A 483 -15.33 -26.62 -26.50
N PRO A 484 -14.60 -27.44 -25.72
CA PRO A 484 -15.06 -27.97 -24.45
C PRO A 484 -14.85 -26.95 -23.30
N VAL A 485 -15.70 -27.05 -22.27
CA VAL A 485 -15.72 -26.16 -21.10
C VAL A 485 -14.60 -26.54 -20.09
N PRO A 486 -13.96 -25.59 -19.37
CA PRO A 486 -12.88 -25.92 -18.43
C PRO A 486 -13.37 -26.64 -17.17
N ASP A 487 -12.74 -27.79 -16.86
CA ASP A 487 -13.16 -28.68 -15.77
C ASP A 487 -12.32 -28.48 -14.49
N TYR A 488 -12.90 -27.82 -13.47
CA TYR A 488 -12.26 -27.55 -12.18
C TYR A 488 -12.38 -28.75 -11.21
N GLY A 489 -11.68 -29.86 -11.48
CA GLY A 489 -11.81 -31.08 -10.65
C GLY A 489 -10.54 -31.89 -10.36
N LEU A 490 -9.49 -31.82 -11.19
CA LEU A 490 -8.41 -32.82 -11.16
C LEU A 490 -7.34 -32.61 -10.07
N THR A 491 -7.15 -31.39 -9.57
CA THR A 491 -6.08 -31.07 -8.61
C THR A 491 -6.28 -31.70 -7.23
N ALA A 492 -7.52 -31.99 -6.84
CA ALA A 492 -7.85 -32.51 -5.51
C ALA A 492 -7.53 -34.01 -5.33
N ARG A 493 -7.56 -34.81 -6.41
CA ARG A 493 -7.31 -36.27 -6.33
C ARG A 493 -5.84 -36.67 -6.28
N LEU A 494 -4.94 -35.85 -6.84
CA LEU A 494 -3.49 -36.11 -6.83
C LEU A 494 -2.83 -35.84 -5.46
N LEU A 495 -3.41 -34.96 -4.64
CA LEU A 495 -2.90 -34.67 -3.29
C LEU A 495 -3.33 -35.72 -2.24
N ALA A 496 -4.36 -36.51 -2.50
CA ALA A 496 -4.86 -37.51 -1.56
C ALA A 496 -4.08 -38.84 -1.55
N GLN A 497 -3.26 -39.10 -2.57
CA GLN A 497 -2.54 -40.38 -2.74
C GLN A 497 -1.12 -40.39 -2.13
N SER A 498 -0.61 -39.27 -1.61
CA SER A 498 0.77 -39.17 -1.09
C SER A 498 0.94 -39.54 0.38
N LEU A 499 -0.14 -39.84 1.12
CA LEU A 499 -0.12 -40.06 2.58
C LEU A 499 -0.08 -41.54 3.03
N THR A 500 0.10 -42.50 2.13
CA THR A 500 0.10 -43.94 2.47
C THR A 500 1.24 -44.74 1.84
N GLN A 501 2.50 -44.48 2.21
CA GLN A 501 3.54 -45.53 2.21
C GLN A 501 4.79 -45.17 3.07
N ASN A 502 5.08 -46.06 4.02
CA ASN A 502 6.30 -46.05 4.85
C ASN A 502 7.42 -46.84 4.14
N ARG A 503 8.61 -46.24 3.91
CA ARG A 503 9.97 -46.85 4.13
C ARG A 503 11.13 -45.92 3.69
N PRO A 504 12.39 -46.18 4.12
CA PRO A 504 13.38 -45.11 4.35
C PRO A 504 14.37 -44.82 3.20
N ARG A 505 15.07 -43.68 3.33
CA ARG A 505 16.20 -43.26 2.48
C ARG A 505 17.45 -44.15 2.66
N PRO A 506 18.21 -44.38 1.58
CA PRO A 506 19.64 -44.66 1.65
C PRO A 506 20.48 -43.46 1.18
N TYR A 507 21.52 -43.12 1.94
CA TYR A 507 22.67 -42.32 1.49
C TYR A 507 23.92 -43.16 1.77
N SER A 508 24.75 -43.41 0.75
CA SER A 508 26.20 -43.61 0.91
C SER A 508 26.87 -43.83 -0.45
N MET A 509 27.74 -42.91 -0.85
CA MET A 509 28.89 -43.16 -1.72
C MET A 509 30.02 -42.23 -1.27
N ALA A 510 30.95 -42.76 -0.48
CA ALA A 510 32.23 -42.14 -0.13
C ALA A 510 33.30 -43.25 -0.22
N GLY A 511 34.47 -42.92 -0.77
CA GLY A 511 35.40 -43.92 -1.30
C GLY A 511 36.57 -44.30 -0.39
N PHE A 512 37.17 -45.44 -0.76
CA PHE A 512 38.60 -45.82 -0.63
C PHE A 512 39.32 -45.79 0.74
N THR A 513 39.73 -47.00 1.16
CA THR A 513 41.00 -47.34 1.88
C THR A 513 41.27 -46.70 3.25
N GLN A 514 41.79 -47.38 4.27
CA GLN A 514 42.85 -48.39 4.26
C GLN A 514 42.77 -49.30 5.50
N VAL A 515 43.44 -50.45 5.48
CA VAL A 515 43.42 -51.49 6.54
C VAL A 515 44.65 -51.37 7.45
N HIS A 516 44.47 -51.32 8.79
CA HIS A 516 45.12 -52.21 9.78
C HIS A 516 44.94 -51.77 11.26
N THR A 517 44.60 -52.75 12.10
CA THR A 517 45.06 -53.05 13.50
C THR A 517 45.62 -51.92 14.41
N ARG A 518 45.42 -51.91 15.74
CA ARG A 518 45.39 -53.05 16.67
C ARG A 518 44.86 -52.64 18.07
N THR A 519 44.19 -53.57 18.75
CA THR A 519 44.08 -53.79 20.22
C THR A 519 44.39 -52.68 21.23
N GLY A 520 43.44 -52.45 22.13
CA GLY A 520 43.60 -51.89 23.48
C GLY A 520 42.40 -52.29 24.32
#